data_AF-A0A6B3MCN0-F1
#
_entry.id   AF-A0A6B3MCN0-F1
#
_cell.length_a   1.000
_cell.length_b   1.000
_cell.length_c   1.000
_cell.angle_alpha   90.00
_cell.angle_beta   90.00
_cell.angle_gamma   90.00
#
_symmetry.space_group_name_H-M   'P 1'
#
loop_
_entity.id
_entity.type
_entity.pdbx_description
1 polymer ?
#
loop_
_entity_poly.entity_id
_entity_poly.type
_entity_poly.pdbx_seq_one_letter_code
_entity_poly.pdbx_strand_id
1 'polypeptide(L)'
;MSLTLQNRFGANATLSNGTLQIKLSDLAVSGLDTSAPSADQILATLILLSQQNQPATATDDPTIGLVIADSFKTFATRGEQSQLEYQKTVSLYVSDTTSTVDPDDLVS
;
A
#
# COMPACT_ATOMS: atom_id res chain seq x y z
N MET A 1 -14.21 1.97 10.63
CA MET A 1 -13.31 1.68 11.78
C MET A 1 -11.91 1.71 11.23
N SER A 2 -11.03 2.57 11.74
CA SER A 2 -9.65 2.71 11.25
C SER A 2 -8.89 1.37 11.32
N LEU A 3 -8.21 0.99 10.23
CA LEU A 3 -7.30 -0.17 10.24
C LEU A 3 -6.11 0.10 11.17
N THR A 4 -5.77 -0.86 12.02
CA THR A 4 -4.55 -0.77 12.84
C THR A 4 -3.30 -0.93 11.97
N LEU A 5 -2.16 -0.46 12.48
CA LEU A 5 -0.86 -0.66 11.84
C LEU A 5 -0.60 -2.15 11.53
N GLN A 6 -0.96 -3.02 12.47
CA GLN A 6 -0.79 -4.46 12.32
C GLN A 6 -1.74 -5.06 11.29
N ASN A 7 -2.98 -4.55 11.19
CA ASN A 7 -3.92 -5.00 10.18
C ASN A 7 -3.44 -4.61 8.77
N ARG A 8 -2.74 -3.49 8.63
CA ARG A 8 -2.31 -3.00 7.31
C ARG A 8 -0.96 -3.54 6.86
N PHE A 9 0.01 -3.63 7.77
CA PHE A 9 1.40 -3.99 7.46
C PHE A 9 1.87 -5.32 8.05
N GLY A 10 1.00 -6.05 8.76
CA GLY A 10 1.28 -7.35 9.34
C GLY A 10 1.50 -7.34 10.85
N ALA A 11 1.41 -8.52 11.47
CA ALA A 11 1.32 -8.67 12.91
C ALA A 11 2.56 -8.14 13.68
N ASN A 12 3.74 -8.11 13.06
CA ASN A 12 4.95 -7.59 13.70
C ASN A 12 5.21 -6.10 13.40
N ALA A 13 4.31 -5.42 12.70
CA ALA A 13 4.44 -3.98 12.47
C ALA A 13 4.32 -3.23 13.79
N THR A 14 5.34 -2.41 14.08
CA THR A 14 5.38 -1.58 15.29
C THR A 14 5.75 -0.15 14.95
N LEU A 15 5.12 0.78 15.65
CA LEU A 15 5.47 2.19 15.65
C LEU A 15 5.85 2.55 17.08
N SER A 16 7.13 2.85 17.30
CA SER A 16 7.64 3.19 18.63
C SER A 16 8.75 4.22 18.52
N ASN A 17 8.69 5.26 19.35
CA ASN A 17 9.69 6.32 19.43
C ASN A 17 10.03 6.94 18.06
N GLY A 18 9.02 7.20 17.22
CA GLY A 18 9.21 7.75 15.87
C GLY A 18 9.83 6.79 14.85
N THR A 19 10.01 5.51 15.21
CA THR A 19 10.52 4.47 14.31
C THR A 19 9.38 3.56 13.89
N LEU A 20 9.15 3.45 12.58
CA LEU A 20 8.30 2.42 11.98
C LEU A 20 9.16 1.19 11.67
N GLN A 21 8.82 0.05 12.26
CA GLN A 21 9.46 -1.23 11.98
C GLN A 21 8.43 -2.20 11.38
N ILE A 22 8.72 -2.69 10.18
CA ILE A 22 7.97 -3.76 9.50
C ILE A 22 8.98 -4.86 9.20
N LYS A 23 8.69 -6.10 9.61
CA LYS A 23 9.60 -7.21 9.36
C LYS A 23 9.41 -7.73 7.94
N LEU A 24 10.53 -8.10 7.30
CA LEU A 24 10.48 -8.74 5.98
C LEU A 24 9.64 -10.04 5.98
N SER A 25 9.55 -10.73 7.11
CA SER A 25 8.67 -11.89 7.27
C SER A 25 7.19 -11.58 7.07
N ASP A 26 6.73 -10.37 7.42
CA ASP A 26 5.35 -9.95 7.20
C ASP A 26 5.11 -9.64 5.71
N LEU A 27 6.13 -9.14 5.02
CA LEU A 27 6.11 -8.86 3.59
C LEU A 27 6.16 -10.13 2.72
N ALA A 28 6.75 -11.21 3.23
CA ALA A 28 6.80 -12.51 2.57
C ALA A 28 5.40 -13.07 2.25
N VAL A 29 4.38 -12.71 3.05
CA VAL A 29 2.98 -13.10 2.83
C VAL A 29 2.46 -12.59 1.48
N SER A 30 2.98 -11.47 0.99
CA SER A 30 2.65 -10.89 -0.31
C SER A 30 3.55 -11.39 -1.45
N GLY A 31 4.39 -12.40 -1.21
CA GLY A 31 5.24 -13.05 -2.22
C GLY A 31 6.65 -12.47 -2.38
N LEU A 32 7.10 -11.62 -1.45
CA LEU A 32 8.46 -11.05 -1.47
C LEU A 32 9.50 -12.11 -1.08
N ASP A 33 10.58 -12.23 -1.88
CA ASP A 33 11.80 -12.91 -1.46
C ASP A 33 12.54 -12.04 -0.43
N THR A 34 12.70 -12.57 0.78
CA THR A 34 13.23 -11.83 1.93
C THR A 34 14.75 -11.83 2.02
N SER A 35 15.46 -12.53 1.12
CA SER A 35 16.92 -12.68 1.19
C SER A 35 17.69 -11.39 0.89
N ALA A 36 17.26 -10.61 -0.12
CA ALA A 36 17.84 -9.31 -0.46
C ALA A 36 16.87 -8.49 -1.36
N PRO A 37 15.72 -8.02 -0.82
CA PRO A 37 14.76 -7.29 -1.63
C PRO A 37 15.29 -5.89 -1.99
N SER A 38 15.12 -5.51 -3.25
CA SER A 38 15.37 -4.14 -3.72
C SER A 38 14.31 -3.15 -3.19
N ALA A 39 14.64 -1.86 -3.22
CA ALA A 39 13.71 -0.81 -2.78
C ALA A 39 12.37 -0.85 -3.53
N ASP A 40 12.40 -1.09 -4.84
CA ASP A 40 11.19 -1.22 -5.67
C ASP A 40 10.36 -2.44 -5.28
N GLN A 41 11.01 -3.56 -4.96
CA GLN A 41 10.31 -4.75 -4.47
C GLN A 41 9.65 -4.52 -3.12
N ILE A 42 10.29 -3.78 -2.21
CA ILE A 42 9.72 -3.42 -0.91
C ILE A 42 8.49 -2.53 -1.11
N LEU A 43 8.60 -1.47 -1.92
CA LEU A 43 7.49 -0.55 -2.17
C LEU A 43 6.31 -1.26 -2.86
N ALA A 44 6.58 -2.06 -3.88
CA ALA A 44 5.56 -2.87 -4.55
C ALA A 44 4.86 -3.81 -3.57
N THR A 45 5.62 -4.43 -2.67
CA THR A 45 5.06 -5.33 -1.66
C THR A 45 4.16 -4.59 -0.66
N LEU A 46 4.53 -3.39 -0.22
CA LEU A 46 3.70 -2.58 0.67
C LEU A 46 2.38 -2.17 0.01
N ILE A 47 2.41 -1.83 -1.28
CA ILE A 47 1.20 -1.53 -2.07
C ILE A 47 0.30 -2.77 -2.14
N LEU A 48 0.86 -3.93 -2.49
CA LEU A 48 0.11 -5.18 -2.59
C LEU A 48 -0.48 -5.62 -1.24
N LEU A 49 0.28 -5.48 -0.15
CA LEU A 49 -0.18 -5.81 1.19
C LEU A 49 -1.30 -4.87 1.64
N SER A 50 -1.15 -3.56 1.41
CA SER A 50 -2.19 -2.57 1.71
C SER A 50 -3.46 -2.82 0.91
N GLN A 51 -3.36 -3.28 -0.34
CA GLN A 51 -4.51 -3.67 -1.15
C GLN A 51 -5.20 -4.94 -0.60
N GLN A 52 -4.43 -5.97 -0.25
CA GLN A 52 -4.96 -7.24 0.28
C GLN A 52 -5.69 -7.06 1.62
N ASN A 53 -5.18 -6.17 2.48
CA ASN A 53 -5.71 -5.94 3.81
C ASN A 53 -6.80 -4.86 3.84
N GLN A 54 -7.20 -4.34 2.68
CA GLN A 54 -8.26 -3.33 2.59
C GLN A 54 -9.65 -3.98 2.81
N PRO A 55 -10.54 -3.37 3.61
CA PRO A 55 -11.92 -3.81 3.75
C PRO A 55 -12.67 -3.81 2.41
N ALA A 56 -13.60 -4.76 2.25
CA ALA A 56 -14.43 -4.84 1.04
C ALA A 56 -15.29 -3.58 0.80
N THR A 57 -15.63 -2.85 1.86
CA THR A 57 -16.41 -1.60 1.82
C THR A 57 -15.54 -0.35 1.70
N ALA A 58 -14.24 -0.48 1.47
CA ALA A 58 -13.32 0.64 1.61
C ALA A 58 -13.53 1.80 0.63
N THR A 59 -14.13 1.55 -0.53
CA THR A 59 -14.50 2.60 -1.47
C THR A 59 -15.63 3.49 -0.94
N ASP A 60 -16.50 2.95 -0.09
CA ASP A 60 -17.71 3.62 0.41
C ASP A 60 -17.58 4.02 1.90
N ASP A 61 -16.48 3.65 2.57
CA ASP A 61 -16.25 3.94 3.98
C ASP A 61 -15.52 5.28 4.14
N PRO A 62 -16.18 6.33 4.68
CA PRO A 62 -15.56 7.65 4.84
C PRO A 62 -14.45 7.67 5.90
N THR A 63 -14.24 6.58 6.65
CA THR A 63 -13.15 6.43 7.63
C THR A 63 -11.86 5.89 7.01
N ILE A 64 -11.81 5.68 5.69
CA ILE A 64 -10.64 5.13 5.00
C ILE A 64 -10.00 6.19 4.09
N GLY A 65 -8.85 6.71 4.51
CA GLY A 65 -8.09 7.71 3.74
C GLY A 65 -7.26 7.18 2.58
N LEU A 66 -7.08 5.86 2.45
CA LEU A 66 -6.29 5.25 1.38
C LEU A 66 -6.99 4.03 0.81
N VAL A 67 -7.29 4.08 -0.49
CA VAL A 67 -7.89 3.00 -1.26
C VAL A 67 -6.99 2.66 -2.44
N ILE A 68 -6.69 1.36 -2.63
CA ILE A 68 -5.97 0.86 -3.79
C ILE A 68 -6.93 0.02 -4.60
N ALA A 69 -7.34 0.53 -5.76
CA ALA A 69 -8.27 -0.16 -6.64
C ALA A 69 -7.55 -1.27 -7.42
N ASP A 70 -8.34 -2.25 -7.88
CA ASP A 70 -7.80 -3.34 -8.65
C ASP A 70 -7.28 -2.89 -10.02
N SER A 71 -6.26 -3.59 -10.49
CA SER A 71 -5.48 -3.20 -11.66
C SER A 71 -5.80 -4.04 -12.88
N PHE A 72 -5.64 -3.43 -14.05
CA PHE A 72 -5.55 -4.16 -15.30
C PHE A 72 -4.08 -4.50 -15.61
N LYS A 73 -3.89 -5.61 -16.32
CA LYS A 73 -2.57 -6.01 -16.82
C LYS A 73 -2.45 -5.59 -18.28
N THR A 74 -1.37 -4.90 -18.61
CA THR A 74 -1.09 -4.46 -19.98
C THR A 74 0.31 -4.95 -20.39
N PHE A 75 0.51 -5.16 -21.69
CA PHE A 75 1.85 -5.36 -22.22
C PHE A 75 2.43 -4.00 -22.57
N ALA A 76 3.53 -3.63 -21.94
CA ALA A 76 4.23 -2.38 -22.20
C ALA A 76 5.62 -2.69 -22.75
N THR A 77 6.00 -2.01 -23.83
CA THR A 77 7.38 -2.06 -24.34
C THR A 77 8.15 -0.89 -23.73
N ARG A 78 9.17 -1.19 -22.92
CA ARG A 78 10.03 -0.18 -22.30
C ARG A 78 11.46 -0.41 -22.76
N GLY A 79 11.96 0.50 -23.61
CA GLY A 79 13.19 0.28 -24.36
C GLY A 79 12.98 -0.82 -25.41
N GLU A 80 13.83 -1.85 -25.39
CA GLU A 80 13.75 -3.01 -26.32
C GLU A 80 13.09 -4.25 -25.70
N GLN A 81 12.60 -4.14 -24.46
CA GLN A 81 12.00 -5.27 -23.74
C GLN A 81 10.48 -5.13 -23.63
N SER A 82 9.78 -6.23 -23.91
CA SER A 82 8.36 -6.38 -23.60
C SER A 82 8.21 -6.77 -22.14
N GLN A 83 7.48 -5.95 -21.38
CA GLN A 83 7.23 -6.15 -19.94
C GLN A 83 5.74 -6.24 -19.70
N LEU A 84 5.36 -6.96 -18.64
CA LEU A 84 3.99 -6.94 -18.13
C LEU A 84 3.87 -5.77 -17.15
N GLU A 85 3.03 -4.81 -17.48
CA GLU A 85 2.70 -3.68 -16.64
C GLU A 85 1.45 -4.01 -15.80
N TYR A 86 1.54 -3.70 -14.51
CA TYR A 86 0.46 -3.83 -13.55
C TYR A 86 0.07 -2.44 -13.08
N GLN A 87 -0.99 -1.86 -13.65
CA GLN A 87 -1.38 -0.49 -13.33
C GLN A 87 -2.32 -0.44 -12.13
N LYS A 88 -1.82 -0.02 -10.97
CA LYS A 88 -2.61 0.14 -9.74
C LYS A 88 -3.07 1.59 -9.58
N THR A 89 -4.35 1.82 -9.33
CA THR A 89 -4.90 3.15 -9.02
C THR A 89 -4.94 3.34 -7.51
N VAL A 90 -4.29 4.40 -7.03
CA VAL A 90 -4.25 4.76 -5.61
C VAL A 90 -5.06 6.05 -5.40
N SER A 91 -6.09 5.96 -4.57
CA SER A 91 -6.93 7.10 -4.17
C SER A 91 -6.61 7.49 -2.74
N LEU A 92 -6.36 8.78 -2.53
CA LEU A 92 -6.10 9.41 -1.23
C LEU A 92 -7.27 10.32 -0.91
N TYR A 93 -7.87 10.16 0.27
CA TYR A 93 -8.98 10.98 0.74
C TYR A 93 -8.51 11.83 1.92
N VAL A 94 -8.70 13.14 1.80
CA VAL A 94 -8.42 14.15 2.83
C VAL A 94 -9.68 14.97 3.08
N SER A 95 -9.75 15.67 4.20
CA SER A 95 -10.89 16.57 4.49
C SER A 95 -10.93 17.73 3.50
N ASP A 96 -12.14 18.17 3.11
CA ASP A 96 -12.40 19.26 2.13
C ASP A 96 -11.98 20.67 2.64
N THR A 97 -11.11 20.71 3.64
CA THR A 97 -10.55 21.93 4.22
C THR A 97 -9.08 22.13 3.84
N THR A 98 -8.46 21.17 3.15
CA THR A 98 -7.03 21.20 2.82
C THR A 98 -6.84 21.31 1.30
N SER A 99 -5.88 22.15 0.89
CA SER A 99 -5.60 22.41 -0.54
C SER A 99 -4.45 21.55 -1.09
N THR A 100 -3.82 20.75 -0.24
CA THR A 100 -2.67 19.89 -0.55
C THR A 100 -2.84 18.55 0.14
N VAL A 101 -2.35 17.48 -0.50
CA VAL A 101 -2.32 16.15 0.13
C VAL A 101 -1.16 16.12 1.14
N ASP A 102 -1.48 16.25 2.42
CA ASP A 102 -0.59 15.94 3.54
C ASP A 102 -0.90 14.51 4.03
N PRO A 103 0.09 13.61 4.14
CA PRO A 103 -0.12 12.29 4.75
C PRO A 103 -0.75 12.33 6.16
N ASP A 104 -0.55 13.41 6.91
CA ASP A 104 -1.15 13.60 8.24
C ASP A 104 -2.63 14.01 8.17
N ASP A 105 -3.11 14.49 7.03
CA ASP A 105 -4.50 14.94 6.80
C ASP A 105 -5.41 13.85 6.20
N LEU A 106 -4.89 12.63 6.02
CA LEU A 106 -5.68 11.50 5.52
C LEU A 106 -6.80 11.17 6.53
N VAL A 107 -8.02 10.98 6.01
CA VAL A 107 -9.15 10.58 6.86
C VAL A 107 -8.89 9.22 7.52
N SER A 108 -9.14 9.13 8.83
CA SER A 108 -8.91 7.93 9.65
C SER A 108 -10.02 7.70 10.66
#